data_AF-A0A453NC21-F1
#
_entry.id   AF-A0A453NC21-F1
#
_cell.length_a   1.000
_cell.length_b   1.000
_cell.length_c   1.000
_cell.angle_alpha   90.00
_cell.angle_beta   90.00
_cell.angle_gamma   90.00
#
_symmetry.space_group_name_H-M   'P 1'
#
loop_
_entity.id
_entity.type
_entity.pdbx_description
1 polymer ?
#
loop_
_entity_poly.entity_id
_entity_poly.type
_entity_poly.pdbx_seq_one_letter_code
_entity_poly.pdbx_strand_id
1 'polypeptide(L)'
;FEQDMYDEMTERIDTAVISRKIPEEIRSNHKGFYEWNPEITSKNHQPIVQVLIDGKDQKGVDSEGNVLPTLVYMAREKRPQHHHNFKIRVSSVISNSPVIMNVDCDMYSNNNDTIRDALCFFLDEEMGHKIGFVQYPQNYNNMTKNNLYGNSLHVINERMGVSLQQSYKTSVYGSRSNDTCSDTTATQEMERGKGIPLFPKNMYSLYEALSCGDTLKGWWNGQRMWLVKRITSFLFGAIDTVRKLLGLSKMTFVVTPKVSVEDESKRYEEEIMEFGSSTPEYVIIATIALLNLVCLLGGLSQIMTGA
;
A
#
# COMPACT_ATOMS: atom_id res chain seq x y z
N PHE A 1 -20.16 -22.42 17.94
CA PHE A 1 -19.09 -23.40 17.67
C PHE A 1 -17.94 -22.75 16.91
N GLU A 2 -18.10 -22.38 15.63
CA GLU A 2 -16.99 -21.74 14.88
C GLU A 2 -16.56 -20.39 15.46
N GLN A 3 -17.51 -19.55 15.88
CA GLN A 3 -17.21 -18.28 16.55
C GLN A 3 -16.45 -18.51 17.87
N ASP A 4 -16.89 -19.48 18.68
CA ASP A 4 -16.24 -19.77 19.97
C ASP A 4 -14.78 -20.25 19.77
N MET A 5 -14.53 -21.09 18.76
CA MET A 5 -13.17 -21.51 18.40
C MET A 5 -12.31 -20.34 17.90
N TYR A 6 -12.89 -19.41 17.14
CA TYR A 6 -12.21 -18.21 16.68
C TYR A 6 -11.85 -17.28 17.83
N ASP A 7 -12.77 -17.09 18.78
CA ASP A 7 -12.57 -16.24 19.95
C ASP A 7 -11.49 -16.83 20.87
N GLU A 8 -11.49 -18.15 21.09
CA GLU A 8 -10.43 -18.86 21.83
C GLU A 8 -9.06 -18.70 21.16
N MET A 9 -9.00 -18.85 19.83
CA MET A 9 -7.76 -18.66 19.07
C MET A 9 -7.25 -17.22 19.22
N THR A 10 -8.14 -16.24 19.16
CA THR A 10 -7.82 -14.81 19.31
C THR A 10 -7.24 -14.53 20.69
N GLU A 11 -7.89 -15.02 21.76
CA GLU A 11 -7.41 -14.85 23.13
C GLU A 11 -6.00 -15.45 23.32
N ARG A 12 -5.74 -16.62 22.73
CA ARG A 12 -4.42 -17.26 22.77
C ARG A 12 -3.35 -16.42 22.07
N ILE A 13 -3.67 -15.84 20.91
CA ILE A 13 -2.76 -14.95 20.18
C ILE A 13 -2.50 -13.68 20.99
N ASP A 14 -3.54 -13.03 21.50
CA ASP A 14 -3.42 -11.80 22.29
C ASP A 14 -2.60 -12.02 23.56
N THR A 15 -2.82 -13.14 24.25
CA THR A 15 -2.03 -13.53 25.42
C THR A 15 -0.54 -13.67 25.08
N ALA A 16 -0.20 -14.29 23.94
CA ALA A 16 1.18 -14.42 23.49
C ALA A 16 1.80 -13.07 23.12
N VAL A 17 1.02 -12.17 22.49
CA VAL A 17 1.46 -10.81 22.13
C VAL A 17 1.72 -9.96 23.38
N ILE A 18 0.78 -9.96 24.33
CA ILE A 18 0.88 -9.20 25.60
C ILE A 18 2.06 -9.69 26.43
N SER A 19 2.19 -11.01 26.60
CA SER A 19 3.27 -11.61 27.39
C SER A 19 4.63 -11.56 26.68
N ARG A 20 4.66 -11.31 25.36
CA ARG A 20 5.81 -11.41 24.46
C ARG A 20 6.53 -12.76 24.57
N LYS A 21 5.80 -13.80 24.98
CA LYS A 21 6.31 -15.15 25.22
C LYS A 21 5.31 -16.15 24.65
N ILE A 22 5.84 -17.24 24.13
CA ILE A 22 5.03 -18.38 23.73
C ILE A 22 4.82 -19.27 24.97
N PRO A 23 3.59 -19.75 25.24
CA PRO A 23 3.35 -20.72 26.30
C PRO A 23 4.27 -21.94 26.19
N GLU A 24 4.80 -22.41 27.32
CA GLU A 24 5.76 -23.53 27.35
C GLU A 24 5.21 -24.82 26.74
N GLU A 25 3.90 -25.06 26.87
CA GLU A 25 3.19 -26.18 26.26
C GLU A 25 3.22 -26.13 24.72
N ILE A 26 3.05 -24.94 24.13
CA ILE A 26 3.14 -24.77 22.68
C ILE A 26 4.59 -24.92 22.22
N ARG A 27 5.53 -24.42 23.03
CA ARG A 27 6.97 -24.51 22.75
C ARG A 27 7.45 -25.96 22.76
N SER A 28 6.98 -26.79 23.70
CA SER A 28 7.39 -28.20 23.80
C SER A 28 6.86 -29.04 22.61
N ASN A 29 5.65 -28.73 22.14
CA ASN A 29 4.98 -29.46 21.07
C ASN A 29 5.51 -29.16 19.66
N HIS A 30 6.25 -28.07 19.48
CA HIS A 30 6.61 -27.60 18.14
C HIS A 30 8.12 -27.47 17.95
N LYS A 31 8.67 -28.31 17.05
CA LYS A 31 10.11 -28.43 16.81
C LYS A 31 10.78 -27.13 16.36
N GLY A 32 10.07 -26.28 15.62
CA GLY A 32 10.62 -25.02 15.11
C GLY A 32 10.85 -23.93 16.17
N PHE A 33 10.24 -24.04 17.36
CA PHE A 33 10.46 -23.05 18.42
C PHE A 33 11.73 -23.28 19.25
N TYR A 34 12.33 -24.48 19.20
CA TYR A 34 13.63 -24.72 19.85
C TYR A 34 14.75 -23.90 19.22
N GLU A 35 14.61 -23.55 17.94
CA GLU A 35 15.53 -22.65 17.23
C GLU A 35 15.45 -21.21 17.75
N TRP A 36 14.40 -20.83 18.48
CA TRP A 36 14.26 -19.49 19.07
C TRP A 36 14.68 -19.51 20.54
N ASN A 37 16.00 -19.48 20.76
CA ASN A 37 16.59 -19.41 22.10
C ASN A 37 16.89 -17.94 22.52
N PRO A 38 17.14 -17.65 23.81
CA PRO A 38 17.42 -16.30 24.29
C PRO A 38 18.71 -15.67 23.71
N GLU A 39 19.60 -16.49 23.15
CA GLU A 39 20.86 -16.04 22.55
C GLU A 39 20.65 -15.47 21.12
N ILE A 40 19.50 -15.77 20.53
CA ILE A 40 19.13 -15.35 19.18
C ILE A 40 18.41 -14.00 19.23
N THR A 41 18.81 -13.10 18.34
CA THR A 41 18.23 -11.75 18.25
C THR A 41 17.68 -11.48 16.87
N SER A 42 16.77 -10.52 16.74
CA SER A 42 16.19 -10.10 15.46
C SER A 42 17.22 -9.55 14.45
N LYS A 43 18.47 -9.32 14.88
CA LYS A 43 19.61 -8.85 14.06
C LYS A 43 20.71 -9.91 13.89
N ASN A 44 20.67 -11.00 14.66
CA ASN A 44 21.67 -12.05 14.60
C ASN A 44 21.00 -13.41 14.82
N HIS A 45 20.71 -14.10 13.71
CA HIS A 45 20.08 -15.41 13.71
C HIS A 45 20.39 -16.14 12.41
N GLN A 46 20.45 -17.48 12.48
CA GLN A 46 20.57 -18.35 11.31
C GLN A 46 19.27 -18.32 10.47
N PRO A 47 19.29 -18.78 9.21
CA PRO A 47 18.06 -18.90 8.43
C PRO A 47 17.17 -19.97 9.05
N ILE A 48 15.86 -19.70 9.08
CA ILE A 48 14.84 -20.61 9.62
C ILE A 48 13.91 -20.94 8.47
N VAL A 49 13.70 -22.23 8.20
CA VAL A 49 12.76 -22.70 7.18
C VAL A 49 11.95 -23.83 7.79
N GLN A 50 10.64 -23.64 7.88
CA GLN A 50 9.75 -24.61 8.48
C GLN A 50 8.51 -24.83 7.62
N VAL A 51 8.24 -26.08 7.26
CA VAL A 51 6.96 -26.47 6.65
C VAL A 51 5.96 -26.66 7.79
N LEU A 52 4.97 -25.76 7.87
CA LEU A 52 3.93 -25.76 8.89
C LEU A 52 2.77 -26.66 8.51
N ILE A 53 2.38 -26.62 7.23
CA ILE A 53 1.39 -27.52 6.63
C ILE A 53 2.06 -28.13 5.41
N ASP A 54 2.17 -29.45 5.37
CA ASP A 54 2.67 -30.17 4.20
C ASP A 54 1.49 -30.79 3.46
N GLY A 55 1.08 -30.16 2.36
CA GLY A 55 -0.02 -30.66 1.53
C GLY A 55 0.31 -31.97 0.80
N LYS A 56 1.56 -32.46 0.86
CA LYS A 56 1.95 -33.77 0.33
C LYS A 56 1.87 -34.88 1.37
N ASP A 57 1.71 -34.55 2.65
CA ASP A 57 1.60 -35.52 3.75
C ASP A 57 0.12 -35.84 4.03
N GLN A 58 -0.15 -37.06 4.52
CA GLN A 58 -1.49 -37.51 4.93
C GLN A 58 -2.06 -36.71 6.10
N LYS A 59 -1.21 -35.96 6.83
CA LYS A 59 -1.61 -35.06 7.92
C LYS A 59 -1.99 -33.66 7.47
N GLY A 60 -1.67 -33.29 6.23
CA GLY A 60 -2.00 -31.99 5.64
C GLY A 60 -3.41 -31.95 5.08
N VAL A 61 -4.38 -32.56 5.76
CA VAL A 61 -5.79 -32.59 5.34
C VAL A 61 -6.67 -31.90 6.37
N ASP A 62 -7.82 -31.39 5.91
CA ASP A 62 -8.87 -30.86 6.79
C ASP A 62 -9.66 -32.00 7.48
N SER A 63 -10.68 -31.62 8.26
CA SER A 63 -11.57 -32.58 8.96
C SER A 63 -12.39 -33.46 8.01
N GLU A 64 -12.53 -33.08 6.75
CA GLU A 64 -13.25 -33.83 5.72
C GLU A 64 -12.30 -34.71 4.88
N GLY A 65 -10.98 -34.61 5.10
CA GLY A 65 -9.95 -35.33 4.36
C GLY A 65 -9.48 -34.63 3.08
N ASN A 66 -9.87 -33.37 2.85
CA ASN A 66 -9.38 -32.58 1.71
C ASN A 66 -7.98 -32.04 2.00
N VAL A 67 -7.12 -32.06 0.99
CA VAL A 67 -5.73 -31.60 1.10
C VAL A 67 -5.66 -30.07 1.27
N LEU A 68 -4.93 -29.61 2.28
CA LEU A 68 -4.67 -28.20 2.54
C LEU A 68 -3.44 -27.70 1.73
N PRO A 69 -3.41 -26.41 1.36
CA PRO A 69 -2.24 -25.80 0.72
C PRO A 69 -0.98 -25.92 1.59
N THR A 70 0.17 -26.14 0.95
CA THR A 70 1.44 -26.18 1.67
C THR A 70 1.80 -24.81 2.21
N LEU A 71 1.99 -24.71 3.53
CA LEU A 71 2.37 -23.48 4.23
C LEU A 71 3.82 -23.58 4.71
N VAL A 72 4.66 -22.67 4.24
CA VAL A 72 6.08 -22.62 4.64
C VAL A 72 6.39 -21.30 5.32
N TYR A 73 6.85 -21.39 6.57
CA TYR A 73 7.44 -20.27 7.28
C TYR A 73 8.92 -20.12 6.94
N MET A 74 9.36 -18.87 6.79
CA MET A 74 10.74 -18.58 6.43
C MET A 74 11.25 -17.30 7.09
N ALA A 75 12.40 -17.39 7.75
CA ALA A 75 13.18 -16.26 8.18
C ALA A 75 14.56 -16.32 7.53
N ARG A 76 15.00 -15.22 6.90
CA ARG A 76 16.34 -15.13 6.32
C ARG A 76 17.39 -15.04 7.40
N GLU A 77 18.59 -15.53 7.12
CA GLU A 77 19.74 -15.27 7.97
C GLU A 77 19.95 -13.77 8.16
N LYS A 78 20.26 -13.36 9.40
CA LYS A 78 20.67 -11.99 9.70
C LYS A 78 21.98 -12.02 10.49
N ARG A 79 22.90 -11.15 10.10
CA ARG A 79 24.16 -10.88 10.80
C ARG A 79 24.35 -9.37 10.97
N PRO A 80 24.81 -8.87 12.13
CA PRO A 80 24.96 -7.44 12.38
C PRO A 80 25.91 -6.71 11.41
N GLN A 81 26.92 -7.43 10.88
CA GLN A 81 27.95 -6.87 10.01
C GLN A 81 27.54 -6.76 8.53
N HIS A 82 26.37 -7.29 8.17
CA HIS A 82 25.93 -7.36 6.78
C HIS A 82 24.67 -6.54 6.57
N HIS A 83 24.64 -5.73 5.51
CA HIS A 83 23.42 -5.09 5.05
C HIS A 83 22.57 -6.08 4.25
N HIS A 84 21.29 -6.16 4.58
CA HIS A 84 20.36 -7.15 4.01
C HIS A 84 19.37 -6.47 3.06
N ASN A 85 19.23 -7.01 1.84
CA ASN A 85 18.25 -6.57 0.84
C ASN A 85 17.16 -7.63 0.63
N PHE A 86 15.97 -7.24 0.20
CA PHE A 86 14.89 -8.17 -0.11
C PHE A 86 15.11 -8.85 -1.46
N LYS A 87 15.18 -10.19 -1.48
CA LYS A 87 15.24 -11.01 -2.71
C LYS A 87 14.39 -12.28 -2.54
N ILE A 88 13.70 -12.68 -3.61
CA ILE A 88 12.86 -13.88 -3.68
C ILE A 88 13.66 -14.98 -4.38
N ARG A 89 14.36 -15.84 -3.64
CA ARG A 89 15.12 -16.96 -4.22
C ARG A 89 14.57 -18.33 -3.84
N VAL A 90 13.99 -18.44 -2.66
CA VAL A 90 13.71 -19.75 -2.06
C VAL A 90 12.46 -20.42 -2.63
N SER A 91 11.48 -19.66 -3.11
CA SER A 91 10.28 -20.23 -3.76
C SER A 91 10.61 -21.12 -4.97
N SER A 92 11.66 -20.80 -5.73
CA SER A 92 12.11 -21.61 -6.88
C SER A 92 12.55 -23.03 -6.49
N VAL A 93 13.04 -23.21 -5.25
CA VAL A 93 13.50 -24.51 -4.74
C VAL A 93 12.36 -25.28 -4.10
N ILE A 94 11.41 -24.59 -3.48
CA ILE A 94 10.31 -25.24 -2.74
C ILE A 94 9.18 -25.68 -3.68
N SER A 95 8.65 -24.76 -4.48
CA SER A 95 7.49 -25.02 -5.33
C SER A 95 7.77 -24.82 -6.83
N ASN A 96 8.74 -23.96 -7.17
CA ASN A 96 9.04 -23.57 -8.55
C ASN A 96 7.80 -23.09 -9.33
N SER A 97 6.89 -22.38 -8.65
CA SER A 97 5.65 -21.86 -9.25
C SER A 97 5.96 -20.84 -10.35
N PRO A 98 5.28 -20.90 -11.52
CA PRO A 98 5.46 -19.94 -12.60
C PRO A 98 4.86 -18.56 -12.30
N VAL A 99 3.90 -18.50 -11.37
CA VAL A 99 3.22 -17.26 -10.96
C VAL A 99 3.42 -17.06 -9.46
N ILE A 100 3.70 -15.81 -9.07
CA ILE A 100 3.88 -15.40 -7.68
C ILE A 100 2.85 -14.31 -7.38
N MET A 101 2.08 -14.51 -6.31
CA MET A 101 1.20 -13.50 -5.75
C MET A 101 1.89 -12.86 -4.54
N ASN A 102 2.03 -11.53 -4.55
CA ASN A 102 2.56 -10.78 -3.42
C ASN A 102 1.43 -10.09 -2.66
N VAL A 103 1.40 -10.25 -1.34
CA VAL A 103 0.36 -9.67 -0.46
C VAL A 103 1.05 -9.11 0.79
N ASP A 104 0.70 -7.87 1.14
CA ASP A 104 1.21 -7.20 2.33
C ASP A 104 0.47 -7.67 3.60
N CYS A 105 1.08 -7.52 4.78
CA CYS A 105 0.52 -8.03 6.04
C CYS A 105 -0.75 -7.30 6.52
N ASP A 106 -1.02 -6.10 6.01
CA ASP A 106 -2.25 -5.33 6.28
C ASP A 106 -3.30 -5.49 5.17
N MET A 107 -3.11 -6.47 4.27
CA MET A 107 -3.99 -6.75 3.14
C MET A 107 -4.45 -8.20 3.15
N TYR A 108 -5.69 -8.43 2.72
CA TYR A 108 -6.25 -9.76 2.51
C TYR A 108 -7.10 -9.78 1.24
N SER A 109 -7.27 -10.97 0.66
CA SER A 109 -8.16 -11.13 -0.50
C SER A 109 -9.61 -11.09 -0.04
N ASN A 110 -10.41 -10.21 -0.65
CA ASN A 110 -11.84 -10.10 -0.38
C ASN A 110 -12.70 -11.03 -1.27
N ASN A 111 -12.10 -11.63 -2.30
CA ASN A 111 -12.76 -12.55 -3.23
C ASN A 111 -11.95 -13.86 -3.33
N ASN A 112 -12.62 -15.00 -3.30
CA ASN A 112 -12.00 -16.32 -3.45
C ASN A 112 -11.60 -16.62 -4.91
N ASP A 113 -12.23 -15.96 -5.89
CA ASP A 113 -11.92 -16.12 -7.31
C ASP A 113 -10.72 -15.28 -7.78
N THR A 114 -10.12 -14.45 -6.91
CA THR A 114 -9.02 -13.53 -7.27
C THR A 114 -7.86 -14.22 -8.00
N ILE A 115 -7.47 -15.41 -7.55
CA ILE A 115 -6.37 -16.16 -8.19
C ILE A 115 -6.79 -16.64 -9.58
N ARG A 116 -8.03 -17.12 -9.72
CA ARG A 116 -8.58 -17.61 -10.99
C ARG A 116 -8.68 -16.48 -12.00
N ASP A 117 -9.19 -15.33 -11.58
CA ASP A 117 -9.31 -14.13 -12.41
C ASP A 117 -7.94 -13.63 -12.88
N ALA A 118 -6.95 -13.61 -11.98
CA ALA A 118 -5.59 -13.23 -12.34
C ALA A 118 -4.98 -14.17 -13.38
N LEU A 119 -5.21 -15.49 -13.23
CA LEU A 119 -4.70 -16.50 -14.16
C LEU A 119 -5.32 -16.38 -15.55
N CYS A 120 -6.58 -15.94 -15.68
CA CYS A 120 -7.20 -15.70 -16.99
C CYS A 120 -6.36 -14.76 -17.86
N PHE A 121 -5.72 -13.75 -17.27
CA PHE A 121 -4.84 -12.83 -18.02
C PHE A 121 -3.56 -13.51 -18.49
N PHE A 122 -2.92 -14.30 -17.62
CA PHE A 122 -1.66 -14.97 -17.98
C PHE A 122 -1.86 -16.14 -18.95
N LEU A 123 -3.04 -16.77 -18.93
CA LEU A 123 -3.39 -17.92 -19.77
C LEU A 123 -4.05 -17.51 -21.11
N ASP A 124 -4.23 -16.21 -21.37
CA ASP A 124 -4.69 -15.72 -22.66
C ASP A 124 -3.67 -16.05 -23.76
N GLU A 125 -4.14 -16.69 -24.84
CA GLU A 125 -3.25 -17.21 -25.91
C GLU A 125 -2.54 -16.08 -26.68
N GLU A 126 -3.19 -14.92 -26.85
CA GLU A 126 -2.67 -13.82 -27.66
C GLU A 126 -1.84 -12.80 -26.87
N MET A 127 -2.23 -12.56 -25.62
CA MET A 127 -1.71 -11.48 -24.77
C MET A 127 -1.04 -11.99 -23.50
N GLY A 128 -1.27 -13.23 -23.07
CA GLY A 128 -0.72 -13.78 -21.82
C GLY A 128 0.80 -13.76 -21.77
N HIS A 129 1.46 -14.16 -22.86
CA HIS A 129 2.94 -14.13 -23.00
C HIS A 129 3.55 -12.73 -22.95
N LYS A 130 2.71 -11.70 -22.99
CA LYS A 130 3.02 -10.29 -23.07
C LYS A 130 2.83 -9.59 -21.71
N ILE A 131 2.22 -10.27 -20.74
CA ILE A 131 1.88 -9.73 -19.41
C ILE A 131 2.93 -10.15 -18.39
N GLY A 132 3.55 -9.17 -17.74
CA GLY A 132 4.55 -9.41 -16.70
C GLY A 132 3.96 -9.54 -15.29
N PHE A 133 2.85 -8.84 -15.02
CA PHE A 133 2.13 -8.88 -13.75
C PHE A 133 0.70 -8.36 -13.92
N VAL A 134 -0.18 -8.75 -12.99
CA VAL A 134 -1.56 -8.26 -12.87
C VAL A 134 -1.66 -7.48 -11.56
N GLN A 135 -2.11 -6.22 -11.61
CA GLN A 135 -2.23 -5.38 -10.43
C GLN A 135 -3.70 -5.20 -10.06
N TYR A 136 -4.03 -5.65 -8.84
CA TYR A 136 -5.34 -5.39 -8.22
C TYR A 136 -5.33 -4.06 -7.46
N PRO A 137 -6.45 -3.33 -7.45
CA PRO A 137 -6.61 -2.11 -6.68
C PRO A 137 -6.60 -2.46 -5.19
N GLN A 138 -5.89 -1.66 -4.41
CA GLN A 138 -5.89 -1.78 -2.95
C GLN A 138 -7.03 -0.93 -2.39
N ASN A 139 -7.96 -1.59 -1.69
CA ASN A 139 -9.06 -0.95 -0.98
C ASN A 139 -8.81 -1.03 0.52
N TYR A 140 -8.99 0.10 1.21
CA TYR A 140 -8.76 0.20 2.65
C TYR A 140 -10.08 0.23 3.40
N ASN A 141 -10.13 -0.47 4.53
CA ASN A 141 -11.25 -0.41 5.47
C ASN A 141 -11.09 0.79 6.42
N ASN A 142 -12.16 1.16 7.13
CA ASN A 142 -12.17 2.20 8.18
C ASN A 142 -11.75 3.59 7.69
N MET A 143 -12.06 3.91 6.44
CA MET A 143 -11.84 5.26 5.91
C MET A 143 -12.89 6.22 6.46
N THR A 144 -12.49 7.42 6.84
CA THR A 144 -13.46 8.46 7.18
C THR A 144 -14.34 8.80 5.98
N LYS A 145 -15.58 9.20 6.25
CA LYS A 145 -16.57 9.57 5.23
C LYS A 145 -16.04 10.58 4.22
N ASN A 146 -15.20 11.51 4.67
CA ASN A 146 -14.63 12.57 3.83
C ASN A 146 -13.15 12.32 3.47
N ASN A 147 -12.67 11.07 3.54
CA ASN A 147 -11.33 10.62 3.12
C ASN A 147 -10.25 11.66 3.37
N LEU A 148 -10.02 11.98 4.66
CA LEU A 148 -9.29 13.17 5.09
C LEU A 148 -7.92 13.34 4.38
N TYR A 149 -7.18 12.25 4.20
CA TYR A 149 -5.85 12.26 3.60
C TYR A 149 -5.83 11.91 2.10
N GLY A 150 -6.97 11.70 1.46
CA GLY A 150 -7.02 11.34 0.04
C GLY A 150 -6.20 10.09 -0.28
N ASN A 151 -6.22 9.13 0.66
CA ASN A 151 -5.43 7.89 0.57
C ASN A 151 -6.18 6.80 -0.18
N SER A 152 -7.51 6.87 -0.13
CA SER A 152 -8.35 6.03 -0.98
C SER A 152 -8.27 6.53 -2.41
N LEU A 153 -7.82 5.67 -3.32
CA LEU A 153 -7.93 5.90 -4.76
C LEU A 153 -9.31 5.45 -5.25
N HIS A 154 -10.38 5.74 -4.48
CA HIS A 154 -11.72 5.16 -4.65
C HIS A 154 -12.26 5.31 -6.06
N VAL A 155 -12.24 6.53 -6.60
CA VAL A 155 -12.69 6.83 -7.98
C VAL A 155 -11.90 6.03 -9.01
N ILE A 156 -10.59 5.89 -8.81
CA ILE A 156 -9.72 5.12 -9.71
C ILE A 156 -10.02 3.62 -9.57
N ASN A 157 -10.20 3.11 -8.36
CA ASN A 157 -10.44 1.71 -8.10
C ASN A 157 -11.82 1.25 -8.64
N GLU A 158 -12.87 2.04 -8.42
CA GLU A 158 -14.22 1.80 -8.95
C GLU A 158 -14.25 1.80 -10.48
N ARG A 159 -13.49 2.70 -11.12
CA ARG A 159 -13.48 2.84 -12.58
C ARG A 159 -12.54 1.86 -13.28
N MET A 160 -11.42 1.50 -12.65
CA MET A 160 -10.34 0.73 -13.29
C MET A 160 -10.44 -0.78 -13.02
N GLY A 161 -11.14 -1.23 -11.97
CA GLY A 161 -11.33 -2.65 -11.68
C GLY A 161 -10.00 -3.40 -11.53
N VAL A 162 -9.51 -4.05 -12.60
CA VAL A 162 -8.18 -4.67 -12.66
C VAL A 162 -7.33 -3.99 -13.73
N SER A 163 -6.09 -3.64 -13.41
CA SER A 163 -5.19 -2.99 -14.35
C SER A 163 -4.04 -3.91 -14.80
N LEU A 164 -3.78 -3.97 -16.11
CA LEU A 164 -2.58 -4.62 -16.66
C LEU A 164 -1.56 -3.52 -16.99
N GLN A 165 -0.43 -3.53 -16.30
CA GLN A 165 0.70 -2.68 -16.67
C GLN A 165 1.68 -3.50 -17.51
N GLN A 166 1.68 -3.25 -18.82
CA GLN A 166 2.83 -3.57 -19.66
C GLN A 166 3.90 -2.50 -19.47
N SER A 167 5.17 -2.91 -19.49
CA SER A 167 6.33 -2.02 -19.26
C SER A 167 6.39 -0.77 -20.15
N TYR A 168 5.57 -0.67 -21.21
CA TYR A 168 5.19 0.60 -21.82
C TYR A 168 3.73 0.51 -22.28
N LYS A 169 2.86 1.37 -21.73
CA LYS A 169 1.37 1.41 -21.84
C LYS A 169 0.63 0.42 -20.94
N THR A 170 -0.10 0.99 -19.98
CA THR A 170 -1.24 0.35 -19.31
C THR A 170 -2.28 -0.02 -20.37
N SER A 171 -2.60 -1.30 -20.50
CA SER A 171 -3.75 -1.79 -21.26
C SER A 171 -4.75 -2.30 -20.24
N VAL A 172 -6.00 -1.82 -20.31
CA VAL A 172 -7.06 -2.21 -19.37
C VAL A 172 -7.93 -3.24 -20.07
N TYR A 173 -8.07 -4.43 -19.49
CA TYR A 173 -9.10 -5.39 -19.87
C TYR A 173 -10.27 -5.21 -18.90
N GLY A 174 -11.32 -4.53 -19.35
CA GLY A 174 -12.56 -4.36 -18.61
C GLY A 174 -13.54 -5.48 -18.91
N SER A 175 -14.05 -6.14 -17.87
CA SER A 175 -15.26 -6.97 -17.96
C SER A 175 -16.50 -6.07 -18.10
N ARG A 176 -16.90 -5.86 -19.35
CA ARG A 176 -18.24 -5.49 -19.85
C ARG A 176 -19.26 -4.96 -18.82
N SER A 177 -19.31 -3.64 -18.68
CA SER A 177 -20.55 -2.88 -18.50
C SER A 177 -20.62 -1.80 -19.61
N ASN A 178 -21.82 -1.63 -20.18
CA ASN A 178 -22.10 -0.92 -21.43
C ASN A 178 -22.01 0.62 -21.32
N ASP A 179 -20.90 1.16 -20.83
CA ASP A 179 -20.62 2.59 -20.96
C ASP A 179 -19.19 2.79 -21.47
N THR A 180 -19.08 3.19 -22.74
CA THR A 180 -17.86 3.74 -23.32
C THR A 180 -17.41 4.92 -22.47
N CYS A 181 -16.43 4.72 -21.59
CA CYS A 181 -15.80 5.82 -20.87
C CYS A 181 -14.29 5.77 -21.09
N SER A 182 -13.87 6.78 -21.84
CA SER A 182 -12.52 7.22 -22.12
C SER A 182 -11.55 6.95 -20.97
N ASP A 183 -10.36 6.49 -21.35
CA ASP A 183 -9.12 6.58 -20.58
C ASP A 183 -9.14 7.76 -19.61
N THR A 184 -8.57 7.61 -18.41
CA THR A 184 -8.33 8.68 -17.44
C THR A 184 -7.48 9.80 -18.06
N THR A 185 -8.10 10.66 -18.87
CA THR A 185 -7.50 11.75 -19.61
C THR A 185 -6.95 12.78 -18.64
N ALA A 186 -7.62 13.01 -17.51
CA ALA A 186 -7.22 14.05 -16.56
C ALA A 186 -5.91 13.77 -15.80
N THR A 187 -5.57 12.50 -15.56
CA THR A 187 -4.37 12.07 -14.84
C THR A 187 -3.22 11.72 -15.79
N GLN A 188 -3.48 11.08 -16.94
CA GLN A 188 -2.45 10.82 -17.97
C GLN A 188 -2.04 12.06 -18.78
N GLU A 189 -2.96 13.01 -19.07
CA GLU A 189 -2.59 14.23 -19.82
C GLU A 189 -1.63 15.13 -19.03
N MET A 190 -1.52 14.96 -17.71
CA MET A 190 -0.57 15.71 -16.91
C MET A 190 0.89 15.30 -17.16
N GLU A 191 1.13 14.05 -17.54
CA GLU A 191 2.47 13.62 -18.00
C GLU A 191 2.78 14.10 -19.42
N ARG A 192 1.77 14.49 -20.21
CA ARG A 192 1.95 14.91 -21.62
C ARG A 192 2.05 16.42 -21.83
N GLY A 193 2.04 17.25 -20.77
CA GLY A 193 2.25 18.69 -20.90
C GLY A 193 1.20 19.43 -21.74
N LYS A 194 0.03 18.83 -21.98
CA LYS A 194 -1.07 19.48 -22.71
C LYS A 194 -1.92 20.30 -21.72
N GLY A 195 -1.89 21.62 -21.90
CA GLY A 195 -2.63 22.57 -21.06
C GLY A 195 -4.13 22.51 -21.33
N ILE A 196 -4.85 21.68 -20.58
CA ILE A 196 -6.32 21.75 -20.47
C ILE A 196 -6.65 22.89 -19.48
N PRO A 197 -7.63 23.77 -19.77
CA PRO A 197 -8.03 24.82 -18.82
C PRO A 197 -8.48 24.21 -17.49
N LEU A 198 -8.10 24.84 -16.36
CA LEU A 198 -8.33 24.31 -15.00
C LEU A 198 -9.82 24.11 -14.67
N PHE A 199 -10.70 24.99 -15.17
CA PHE A 199 -12.12 24.98 -14.81
C PHE A 199 -12.89 23.75 -15.31
N PRO A 200 -12.84 23.39 -16.62
CA PRO A 200 -13.46 22.16 -17.12
C PRO A 200 -12.94 20.89 -16.43
N LYS A 201 -11.63 20.84 -16.15
CA LYS A 201 -10.99 19.70 -15.48
C LYS A 201 -11.53 19.46 -14.08
N ASN A 202 -11.67 20.53 -13.29
CA ASN A 202 -12.16 20.44 -11.93
C ASN A 202 -13.64 20.01 -11.88
N MET A 203 -14.47 20.54 -12.80
CA MET A 203 -15.89 20.16 -12.88
C MET A 203 -16.09 18.69 -13.26
N TYR A 204 -15.33 18.19 -14.24
CA TYR A 204 -15.41 16.78 -14.63
C TYR A 204 -14.94 15.86 -13.50
N SER A 205 -13.80 16.17 -12.87
CA SER A 205 -13.29 15.37 -11.74
C SER A 205 -14.25 15.34 -10.54
N LEU A 206 -14.99 16.44 -10.32
CA LEU A 206 -15.98 16.52 -9.28
C LEU A 206 -17.20 15.65 -9.61
N TYR A 207 -17.68 15.72 -10.86
CA TYR A 207 -18.75 14.86 -11.32
C TYR A 207 -18.41 13.37 -11.17
N GLU A 208 -17.20 12.96 -11.54
CA GLU A 208 -16.75 11.58 -11.38
C GLU A 208 -16.69 11.16 -9.90
N ALA A 209 -16.14 12.01 -9.03
CA ALA A 209 -16.07 11.72 -7.60
C ALA A 209 -17.46 11.51 -7.00
N LEU A 210 -18.40 12.42 -7.29
CA LEU A 210 -19.78 12.31 -6.82
C LEU A 210 -20.49 11.07 -7.40
N SER A 211 -20.23 10.72 -8.67
CA SER A 211 -20.81 9.54 -9.31
C SER A 211 -20.31 8.23 -8.69
N CYS A 212 -19.07 8.22 -8.19
CA CYS A 212 -18.48 7.08 -7.46
C CYS A 212 -18.84 7.07 -5.96
N GLY A 213 -19.72 7.97 -5.49
CA GLY A 213 -20.19 8.01 -4.10
C GLY A 213 -19.28 8.76 -3.12
N ASP A 214 -18.32 9.54 -3.61
CA ASP A 214 -17.50 10.43 -2.77
C ASP A 214 -18.31 11.67 -2.35
N THR A 215 -17.90 12.33 -1.27
CA THR A 215 -18.54 13.58 -0.82
C THR A 215 -17.87 14.81 -1.43
N LEU A 216 -18.55 15.96 -1.45
CA LEU A 216 -17.94 17.23 -1.85
C LEU A 216 -16.69 17.57 -1.01
N LYS A 217 -16.76 17.27 0.30
CA LYS A 217 -15.65 17.49 1.23
C LYS A 217 -14.52 16.48 0.98
N GLY A 218 -14.84 15.23 0.65
CA GLY A 218 -13.90 14.19 0.24
C GLY A 218 -13.14 14.55 -1.04
N TRP A 219 -13.86 14.95 -2.08
CA TRP A 219 -13.26 15.45 -3.32
C TRP A 219 -12.32 16.63 -3.06
N TRP A 220 -12.76 17.60 -2.26
CA TRP A 220 -11.93 18.76 -1.90
C TRP A 220 -10.68 18.38 -1.10
N ASN A 221 -10.81 17.47 -0.13
CA ASN A 221 -9.67 16.92 0.61
C ASN A 221 -8.70 16.20 -0.32
N GLY A 222 -9.20 15.41 -1.29
CA GLY A 222 -8.40 14.78 -2.33
C GLY A 222 -7.59 15.78 -3.16
N GLN A 223 -8.22 16.87 -3.61
CA GLN A 223 -7.51 17.94 -4.34
C GLN A 223 -6.41 18.58 -3.49
N ARG A 224 -6.68 18.86 -2.21
CA ARG A 224 -5.69 19.41 -1.27
C ARG A 224 -4.49 18.47 -1.09
N MET A 225 -4.76 17.18 -0.88
CA MET A 225 -3.71 16.19 -0.65
C MET A 225 -2.89 15.92 -1.92
N TRP A 226 -3.51 16.00 -3.08
CA TRP A 226 -2.81 15.91 -4.35
C TRP A 226 -1.87 17.12 -4.57
N LEU A 227 -2.32 18.32 -4.22
CA LEU A 227 -1.46 19.52 -4.24
C LEU A 227 -0.28 19.36 -3.28
N VAL A 228 -0.53 18.90 -2.04
CA VAL A 228 0.51 18.63 -1.03
C VAL A 228 1.53 17.63 -1.56
N LYS A 229 1.09 16.47 -2.07
CA LYS A 229 1.96 15.44 -2.66
C LYS A 229 2.80 16.03 -3.79
N ARG A 230 2.24 16.87 -4.65
CA ARG A 230 2.95 17.49 -5.77
C ARG A 230 4.06 18.44 -5.32
N ILE A 231 3.80 19.31 -4.34
CA ILE A 231 4.79 20.30 -3.89
C ILE A 231 5.88 19.69 -3.01
N THR A 232 5.60 18.61 -2.28
CA THR A 232 6.58 17.93 -1.44
C THR A 232 7.39 16.89 -2.22
N SER A 233 6.74 15.86 -2.78
CA SER A 233 7.43 14.70 -3.33
C SER A 233 8.31 15.02 -4.54
N PHE A 234 7.85 15.90 -5.45
CA PHE A 234 8.67 16.32 -6.59
C PHE A 234 9.85 17.18 -6.18
N LEU A 235 9.70 18.02 -5.15
CA LEU A 235 10.81 18.81 -4.61
C LEU A 235 11.88 17.87 -4.01
N PHE A 236 11.47 16.88 -3.23
CA PHE A 236 12.39 15.87 -2.70
C PHE A 236 13.04 15.05 -3.80
N GLY A 237 12.27 14.61 -4.80
CA GLY A 237 12.80 13.86 -5.96
C GLY A 237 13.82 14.67 -6.75
N ALA A 238 13.57 15.97 -6.96
CA ALA A 238 14.51 16.86 -7.62
C ALA A 238 15.80 17.05 -6.80
N ILE A 239 15.68 17.30 -5.49
CA ILE A 239 16.83 17.44 -4.59
C ILE A 239 17.67 16.16 -4.55
N ASP A 240 17.03 14.99 -4.43
CA ASP A 240 17.72 13.70 -4.43
C ASP A 240 18.42 13.43 -5.77
N THR A 241 17.80 13.79 -6.90
CA THR A 241 18.41 13.68 -8.23
C THR A 241 19.63 14.59 -8.38
N VAL A 242 19.53 15.85 -7.95
CA VAL A 242 20.65 16.81 -7.95
C VAL A 242 21.79 16.33 -7.05
N ARG A 243 21.47 15.82 -5.85
CA ARG A 243 22.47 15.25 -4.94
C ARG A 243 23.20 14.06 -5.55
N LYS A 244 22.49 13.17 -6.24
CA LYS A 244 23.09 12.06 -6.98
C LYS A 244 24.01 12.55 -8.09
N LEU A 245 23.60 13.58 -8.85
CA LEU A 245 24.42 14.18 -9.91
C LEU A 245 25.70 14.83 -9.37
N LEU A 246 25.65 15.41 -8.16
CA LEU A 246 26.80 16.03 -7.48
C LEU A 246 27.66 15.02 -6.69
N GLY A 247 27.35 13.73 -6.72
CA GLY A 247 28.10 12.70 -5.99
C GLY A 247 27.92 12.74 -4.46
N LEU A 248 26.89 13.43 -3.96
CA LEU A 248 26.56 13.48 -2.54
C LEU A 248 25.79 12.23 -2.10
N SER A 249 25.86 11.89 -0.81
CA SER A 249 25.20 10.71 -0.25
C SER A 249 23.66 10.76 -0.41
N LYS A 250 23.05 9.58 -0.51
CA LYS A 250 21.60 9.42 -0.58
C LYS A 250 20.93 10.06 0.63
N MET A 251 19.77 10.68 0.44
CA MET A 251 18.93 11.09 1.57
C MET A 251 18.46 9.87 2.35
N THR A 252 18.84 9.79 3.62
CA THR A 252 18.30 8.79 4.55
C THR A 252 16.93 9.28 5.02
N PHE A 253 15.87 8.73 4.43
CA PHE A 253 14.52 8.92 4.94
C PHE A 253 14.36 8.09 6.21
N VAL A 254 14.12 8.75 7.35
CA VAL A 254 13.75 8.06 8.58
C VAL A 254 12.28 7.66 8.44
N VAL A 255 12.04 6.35 8.30
CA VAL A 255 10.68 5.81 8.27
C VAL A 255 10.02 6.13 9.61
N THR A 256 8.94 6.90 9.58
CA THR A 256 8.15 7.21 10.77
C THR A 256 7.60 5.92 11.35
N PRO A 257 7.75 5.66 12.66
CA PRO A 257 7.17 4.46 13.27
C PRO A 257 5.65 4.49 13.13
N LYS A 258 5.08 3.40 12.60
CA LYS A 258 3.63 3.21 12.40
C LYS A 258 3.00 2.73 13.72
N VAL A 259 3.09 3.54 14.78
CA VAL A 259 2.47 3.25 16.09
C VAL A 259 1.33 4.24 16.30
N SER A 260 0.11 3.75 16.17
CA SER A 260 -1.11 4.52 16.44
C SER A 260 -1.30 4.65 17.95
N VAL A 261 -1.24 5.87 18.47
CA VAL A 261 -1.72 6.17 19.83
C VAL A 261 -3.25 6.26 19.76
N GLU A 262 -3.99 5.74 20.75
CA GLU A 262 -5.47 5.79 20.80
C GLU A 262 -6.06 7.20 20.66
N ASP A 263 -5.28 8.23 20.96
CA ASP A 263 -5.67 9.63 20.78
C ASP A 263 -5.61 10.06 19.30
N GLU A 264 -4.76 9.46 18.48
CA GLU A 264 -4.65 9.76 17.04
C GLU A 264 -5.83 9.20 16.24
N SER A 265 -6.35 8.01 16.61
CA SER A 265 -7.52 7.42 15.94
C SER A 265 -8.79 8.24 16.19
N LYS A 266 -9.01 8.71 17.43
CA LYS A 266 -10.14 9.58 17.78
C LYS A 266 -10.13 10.88 16.97
N ARG A 267 -8.97 11.53 16.84
CA ARG A 267 -8.84 12.77 16.06
C ARG A 267 -9.01 12.54 14.56
N TYR A 268 -8.58 11.38 14.06
CA TYR A 268 -8.84 10.97 12.67
C TYR A 268 -10.36 10.82 12.42
N GLU A 269 -11.10 10.20 13.34
CA GLU A 269 -12.57 10.10 13.28
C GLU A 269 -13.26 11.47 13.35
N GLU A 270 -12.72 12.41 14.12
CA GLU A 270 -13.17 13.81 14.18
C GLU A 270 -12.78 14.65 12.94
N GLU A 271 -12.14 14.04 11.94
CA GLU A 271 -11.68 14.67 10.69
C GLU A 271 -10.67 15.80 10.89
N ILE A 272 -9.86 15.73 11.95
CA ILE A 272 -8.78 16.67 12.23
C ILE A 272 -7.51 16.20 11.51
N MET A 273 -6.98 17.01 10.58
CA MET A 273 -5.70 16.70 9.92
C MET A 273 -4.54 16.96 10.86
N GLU A 274 -3.74 15.93 11.13
CA GLU A 274 -2.48 16.04 11.84
C GLU A 274 -1.35 15.42 11.02
N PHE A 275 -0.32 16.22 10.77
CA PHE A 275 0.88 15.79 10.06
C PHE A 275 1.98 15.41 11.05
N GLY A 276 1.65 14.64 12.10
CA GLY A 276 2.61 14.16 13.11
C GLY A 276 3.57 15.24 13.67
N SER A 277 4.73 14.81 14.17
CA SER A 277 5.81 15.75 14.55
C SER A 277 6.30 16.59 13.38
N SER A 278 7.03 17.69 13.64
CA SER A 278 7.52 18.67 12.66
C SER A 278 8.38 18.05 11.54
N THR A 279 7.71 17.52 10.52
CA THR A 279 8.36 16.93 9.35
C THR A 279 8.83 18.02 8.38
N PRO A 280 9.92 17.77 7.62
CA PRO A 280 10.36 18.64 6.53
C PRO A 280 9.26 18.96 5.51
N GLU A 281 8.29 18.06 5.33
CA GLU A 281 7.13 18.26 4.46
C GLU A 281 6.24 19.41 4.93
N TYR A 282 5.95 19.49 6.23
CA TYR A 282 5.15 20.59 6.80
C TYR A 282 5.83 21.95 6.60
N VAL A 283 7.15 22.02 6.76
CA VAL A 283 7.93 23.25 6.56
C VAL A 283 7.82 23.74 5.12
N ILE A 284 7.89 22.85 4.14
CA ILE A 284 7.73 23.18 2.72
C ILE A 284 6.33 23.74 2.45
N ILE A 285 5.28 23.10 2.97
CA ILE A 285 3.90 23.55 2.78
C ILE A 285 3.69 24.94 3.40
N ALA A 286 4.13 25.13 4.65
CA ALA A 286 3.96 26.39 5.37
C ALA A 286 4.73 27.54 4.71
N THR A 287 5.97 27.30 4.26
CA THR A 287 6.78 28.33 3.57
C THR A 287 6.19 28.76 2.24
N ILE A 288 5.69 27.82 1.43
CA ILE A 288 5.00 28.13 0.17
C ILE A 288 3.70 28.91 0.45
N ALA A 289 2.93 28.51 1.46
CA ALA A 289 1.70 29.21 1.84
C ALA A 289 1.98 30.65 2.29
N LEU A 290 3.02 30.86 3.10
CA LEU A 290 3.45 32.20 3.53
C LEU A 290 3.94 33.05 2.36
N LEU A 291 4.73 32.48 1.44
CA LEU A 291 5.17 33.19 0.23
C LEU A 291 3.98 33.64 -0.61
N ASN A 292 3.01 32.75 -0.85
CA ASN A 292 1.79 33.08 -1.58
C ASN A 292 0.97 34.17 -0.89
N LEU A 293 0.86 34.13 0.43
CA LEU A 293 0.16 35.16 1.22
C LEU A 293 0.85 36.52 1.09
N VAL A 294 2.18 36.57 1.21
CA VAL A 294 2.96 37.81 1.04
C VAL A 294 2.80 38.36 -0.37
N CYS A 295 2.86 37.52 -1.41
CA CYS A 295 2.62 37.93 -2.79
C CYS A 295 1.20 38.48 -3.00
N LEU A 296 0.18 37.84 -2.41
CA LEU A 296 -1.21 38.28 -2.51
C LEU A 296 -1.41 39.64 -1.84
N LEU A 297 -0.90 39.82 -0.62
CA LEU A 297 -0.96 41.09 0.11
C LEU A 297 -0.19 42.18 -0.61
N GLY A 298 0.97 41.86 -1.19
CA GLY A 298 1.74 42.77 -2.04
C GLY A 298 0.97 43.21 -3.28
N GLY A 299 0.33 42.28 -3.99
CA GLY A 299 -0.48 42.56 -5.17
C GLY A 299 -1.72 43.40 -4.84
N LEU A 300 -2.44 43.07 -3.76
CA LEU A 300 -3.57 43.87 -3.28
C LEU A 300 -3.12 45.27 -2.84
N SER A 301 -1.97 45.37 -2.18
CA SER A 301 -1.40 46.65 -1.79
C SER A 301 -1.02 47.50 -3.01
N GLN A 302 -0.47 46.92 -4.06
CA GLN A 302 -0.20 47.63 -5.33
C GLN A 302 -1.49 48.13 -5.98
N ILE A 303 -2.52 47.27 -6.07
CA ILE A 303 -3.83 47.64 -6.62
C ILE A 303 -4.48 48.77 -5.81
N MET A 304 -4.38 48.73 -4.48
CA MET A 304 -4.93 49.77 -3.59
C MET A 304 -4.14 51.07 -3.61
N THR A 305 -2.82 51.00 -3.80
CA THR A 305 -1.95 52.19 -3.85
C THR A 305 -1.85 52.81 -5.24
N GLY A 306 -2.46 52.18 -6.26
CA GLY A 306 -2.54 52.71 -7.62
C GLY A 306 -1.19 52.81 -8.33
N ALA A 307 -0.23 51.98 -7.93
CA ALA A 307 1.07 51.84 -8.59
C ALA A 307 1.01 50.77 -9.70
#